data_AF-A0A069SRR3-F1
#
_entry.id   AF-A0A069SRR3-F1
#
_cell.length_a   1.000
_cell.length_b   1.000
_cell.length_c   1.000
_cell.angle_alpha   90.00
_cell.angle_beta   90.00
_cell.angle_gamma   90.00
#
_symmetry.space_group_name_H-M   'P 1'
#
loop_
_entity.id
_entity.type
_entity.pdbx_description
1 polymer ?
#
loop_
_entity_poly.entity_id
_entity_poly.type
_entity_poly.pdbx_seq_one_letter_code
_entity_poly.pdbx_strand_id
1 'polypeptide(L)'
;MRSNPMDADAAKKAYASAQYSEVMDINRFAEHIASHGCVYKRADIVAILTMAVDCMREQLLGGQKIQLGDLGDFSISINSIGAESAADYNPAIHVRKLNVNWSAGTRFQNLQEEAVFNLVATRKAARLVVKALKAGKTSVDLTGEAKEPENGGQA
;
A
#
# COMPACT_ATOMS: atom_id res chain seq x y z
N MET A 1 17.09 -11.45 4.01
CA MET A 1 17.54 -11.84 2.65
C MET A 1 16.36 -12.40 1.88
N ARG A 2 16.16 -12.02 0.62
CA ARG A 2 15.10 -12.55 -0.26
C ARG A 2 15.75 -13.33 -1.41
N SER A 3 15.09 -14.39 -1.88
CA SER A 3 15.45 -15.09 -3.11
C SER A 3 15.06 -14.24 -4.32
N ASN A 4 15.71 -14.51 -5.47
CA ASN A 4 15.33 -13.89 -6.73
C ASN A 4 14.17 -14.69 -7.35
N PRO A 5 13.00 -14.07 -7.65
CA PRO A 5 11.88 -14.77 -8.28
C PRO A 5 12.16 -15.26 -9.70
N MET A 6 13.12 -14.64 -10.41
CA MET A 6 13.51 -15.02 -11.77
C MET A 6 14.64 -16.07 -11.81
N ASP A 7 15.32 -16.30 -10.68
CA ASP A 7 16.42 -17.27 -10.55
C ASP A 7 16.46 -17.78 -9.10
N ALA A 8 15.86 -18.95 -8.88
CA ALA A 8 15.72 -19.52 -7.54
C ALA A 8 17.06 -19.99 -6.94
N ASP A 9 18.05 -20.30 -7.79
CA ASP A 9 19.35 -20.83 -7.40
C ASP A 9 20.36 -19.72 -7.08
N ALA A 10 20.07 -18.49 -7.52
CA ALA A 10 20.88 -17.33 -7.17
C ALA A 10 20.97 -17.12 -5.65
N ALA A 11 22.16 -16.71 -5.20
CA ALA A 11 22.39 -16.33 -3.82
C ALA A 11 21.38 -15.26 -3.36
N LYS A 12 20.80 -15.46 -2.17
CA LYS A 12 19.83 -14.52 -1.60
C LYS A 12 20.48 -13.15 -1.44
N LYS A 13 19.70 -12.09 -1.68
CA LYS A 13 20.16 -10.69 -1.57
C LYS A 13 19.36 -9.91 -0.53
N ALA A 14 19.94 -8.81 -0.05
CA ALA A 14 19.24 -7.83 0.78
C ALA A 14 18.56 -6.81 -0.14
N TYR A 15 17.32 -6.47 0.18
CA TYR A 15 16.55 -5.47 -0.55
C TYR A 15 15.89 -4.53 0.45
N ALA A 16 15.79 -3.25 0.07
CA ALA A 16 14.99 -2.30 0.82
C ALA A 16 13.52 -2.76 0.87
N SER A 17 12.86 -2.44 1.97
CA SER A 17 11.42 -2.66 2.13
C SER A 17 10.84 -1.44 2.82
N ALA A 18 9.81 -0.85 2.23
CA ALA A 18 9.09 0.24 2.87
C ALA A 18 8.53 -0.24 4.23
N GLN A 19 8.71 0.59 5.26
CA GLN A 19 8.11 0.38 6.56
C GLN A 19 7.27 1.61 6.91
N TYR A 20 5.95 1.41 6.96
CA TYR A 20 5.02 2.44 7.42
C TYR A 20 5.04 2.48 8.95
N SER A 21 5.25 3.67 9.52
CA SER A 21 5.15 3.92 10.95
C SER A 21 3.70 3.86 11.42
N GLU A 22 2.78 4.45 10.65
CA GLU A 22 1.36 4.54 10.98
C GLU A 22 0.48 4.45 9.73
N VAL A 23 -0.82 4.23 9.93
CA VAL A 23 -1.85 4.40 8.90
C VAL A 23 -2.48 5.78 9.08
N MET A 24 -2.48 6.57 8.00
CA MET A 24 -3.15 7.85 7.93
C MET A 24 -4.57 7.63 7.39
N ASP A 25 -5.57 7.64 8.27
CA ASP A 25 -6.97 7.55 7.86
C ASP A 25 -7.51 8.92 7.40
N ILE A 26 -8.74 8.93 6.85
CA ILE A 26 -9.37 10.13 6.31
C ILE A 26 -9.57 11.23 7.36
N ASN A 27 -9.84 10.87 8.63
CA ASN A 27 -10.05 11.85 9.69
C ASN A 27 -8.74 12.51 10.10
N ARG A 28 -7.69 11.71 10.29
CA ARG A 28 -6.34 12.21 10.61
C ARG A 28 -5.76 13.02 9.45
N PHE A 29 -6.00 12.59 8.20
CA PHE A 29 -5.56 13.33 7.03
C PHE A 29 -6.30 14.68 6.90
N ALA A 30 -7.62 14.70 7.08
CA ALA A 30 -8.40 15.93 7.07
C ALA A 30 -7.99 16.90 8.19
N GLU A 31 -7.69 16.40 9.39
CA GLU A 31 -7.15 17.20 10.50
C GLU A 31 -5.79 17.79 10.13
N HIS A 32 -4.92 17.00 9.48
CA HIS A 32 -3.63 17.49 9.00
C HIS A 32 -3.79 18.60 7.95
N ILE A 33 -4.71 18.46 6.99
CA ILE A 33 -5.03 19.52 6.02
C ILE A 33 -5.51 20.78 6.75
N ALA A 34 -6.43 20.64 7.71
CA ALA A 34 -6.95 21.75 8.50
C ALA A 34 -5.83 22.50 9.25
N SER A 35 -4.81 21.78 9.71
CA SER A 35 -3.66 22.35 10.43
C SER A 35 -2.74 23.24 9.57
N HIS A 36 -2.80 23.14 8.24
CA HIS A 36 -1.97 23.92 7.30
C HIS A 36 -2.59 25.26 6.89
N GLY A 37 -3.17 25.99 7.85
CA GLY A 37 -3.77 27.32 7.60
C GLY A 37 -5.01 27.30 6.72
N CYS A 38 -5.70 26.16 6.64
CA CYS A 38 -6.94 26.02 5.89
C CYS A 38 -8.09 26.72 6.63
N VAL A 39 -8.98 27.39 5.88
CA VAL A 39 -10.20 28.00 6.46
C VAL A 39 -11.30 26.98 6.75
N TYR A 40 -11.21 25.79 6.15
CA TYR A 40 -12.19 24.72 6.32
C TYR A 40 -11.86 23.85 7.53
N LYS A 41 -12.90 23.45 8.27
CA LYS A 41 -12.73 22.57 9.42
C LYS A 41 -12.57 21.11 8.96
N ARG A 42 -12.03 20.25 9.84
CA ARG A 42 -11.91 18.81 9.58
C ARG A 42 -13.20 18.20 9.00
N ALA A 43 -14.36 18.54 9.56
CA ALA A 43 -15.64 17.98 9.14
C ALA A 43 -15.97 18.32 7.67
N ASP A 44 -15.72 19.57 7.24
CA ASP A 44 -15.97 20.01 5.87
C ASP A 44 -15.03 19.31 4.89
N ILE A 45 -13.75 19.19 5.26
CA ILE A 45 -12.73 18.50 4.43
C ILE A 45 -13.08 17.02 4.27
N VAL A 46 -13.48 16.33 5.35
CA VAL A 46 -13.94 14.93 5.27
C VAL A 46 -15.13 14.83 4.32
N ALA A 47 -16.12 15.72 4.44
CA ALA A 47 -17.29 15.70 3.57
C ALA A 47 -16.92 15.87 2.09
N ILE A 48 -16.02 16.80 1.77
CA ILE A 48 -15.53 17.03 0.40
C ILE A 48 -14.78 15.81 -0.14
N LEU A 49 -13.87 15.23 0.64
CA LEU A 49 -13.12 14.04 0.23
C LEU A 49 -14.03 12.84 -0.01
N THR A 50 -15.05 12.65 0.83
CA THR A 50 -16.05 11.59 0.65
C THR A 50 -16.88 11.83 -0.62
N MET A 51 -17.39 13.06 -0.83
CA MET A 51 -18.17 13.40 -2.02
C MET A 51 -17.35 13.24 -3.31
N ALA A 52 -16.06 13.59 -3.27
CA ALA A 52 -15.17 13.41 -4.40
C ALA A 52 -15.07 11.94 -4.83
N VAL A 53 -15.10 10.98 -3.91
CA VAL A 53 -15.09 9.54 -4.24
C VAL A 53 -16.33 9.15 -5.05
N ASP A 54 -17.51 9.63 -4.64
CA ASP A 54 -18.76 9.34 -5.34
C ASP A 54 -18.77 9.97 -6.74
N CYS A 55 -18.39 11.25 -6.85
CA CYS A 55 -18.27 11.92 -8.14
C CYS A 55 -17.26 11.22 -9.06
N MET A 56 -16.09 10.81 -8.53
CA MET A 56 -15.08 10.11 -9.31
C MET A 56 -15.60 8.78 -9.84
N ARG A 57 -16.35 8.03 -9.01
CA ARG A 57 -16.98 6.77 -9.43
C ARG A 57 -17.96 7.00 -10.58
N GLU A 58 -18.80 8.03 -10.49
CA GLU A 58 -19.76 8.37 -11.55
C GLU A 58 -19.06 8.71 -12.86
N GLN A 59 -18.03 9.57 -12.83
CA GLN A 59 -17.32 9.98 -14.03
C GLN A 59 -16.58 8.80 -14.69
N LEU A 60 -15.96 7.91 -13.90
CA LEU A 60 -15.28 6.73 -14.42
C LEU A 60 -16.27 5.71 -15.03
N LEU A 61 -17.44 5.52 -14.42
CA LEU A 61 -18.50 4.69 -15.01
C LEU A 61 -19.09 5.31 -16.28
N GLY A 62 -19.10 6.64 -16.37
CA GLY A 62 -19.42 7.40 -17.57
C GLY A 62 -18.33 7.37 -18.66
N GLY A 63 -17.25 6.60 -18.46
CA GLY A 63 -16.15 6.45 -19.42
C GLY A 63 -15.21 7.65 -19.47
N GLN A 64 -15.30 8.59 -18.53
CA GLN A 64 -14.45 9.77 -18.48
C GLN A 64 -13.11 9.44 -17.80
N LYS A 65 -12.03 10.02 -18.34
CA LYS A 65 -10.75 10.11 -17.63
C LYS A 65 -10.79 11.35 -16.73
N ILE A 66 -10.39 11.21 -15.47
CA ILE A 66 -10.37 12.31 -14.51
C ILE A 66 -8.92 12.77 -14.35
N GLN A 67 -8.66 14.07 -14.52
CA GLN A 67 -7.34 14.66 -14.30
C GLN A 67 -7.43 15.67 -13.16
N LEU A 68 -6.67 15.44 -12.09
CA LEU A 68 -6.65 16.29 -10.89
C LEU A 68 -5.30 16.99 -10.73
N GLY A 69 -4.74 17.49 -11.85
CA GLY A 69 -3.49 18.23 -11.89
C GLY A 69 -2.32 17.48 -11.25
N ASP A 70 -1.69 18.10 -10.25
CA ASP A 70 -0.55 17.55 -9.52
C ASP A 70 -0.86 16.25 -8.76
N LEU A 71 -2.14 15.97 -8.47
CA LEU A 71 -2.54 14.68 -7.90
C LEU A 71 -2.41 13.55 -8.91
N GLY A 72 -2.60 13.85 -10.20
CA GLY A 72 -2.49 12.89 -11.29
C GLY A 72 -3.83 12.51 -11.91
N ASP A 73 -3.80 11.39 -12.63
CA ASP A 73 -4.86 10.96 -13.53
C ASP A 73 -5.50 9.66 -13.05
N PHE A 74 -6.84 9.60 -13.10
CA PHE A 74 -7.62 8.38 -12.89
C PHE A 74 -8.28 7.95 -14.20
N SER A 75 -8.14 6.67 -14.54
CA SER A 75 -8.68 6.09 -15.78
C SER A 75 -9.17 4.67 -15.56
N ILE A 76 -9.99 4.17 -16.50
CA ILE A 76 -10.44 2.78 -16.54
C ILE A 76 -9.65 2.00 -17.59
N SER A 77 -9.22 0.79 -17.24
CA SER A 77 -8.82 -0.23 -18.22
C SER A 77 -9.77 -1.42 -18.16
N ILE A 78 -10.01 -2.03 -19.32
CA ILE A 78 -10.91 -3.18 -19.48
C ILE A 78 -10.06 -4.43 -19.61
N ASN A 79 -10.21 -5.36 -18.67
CA ASN A 79 -9.73 -6.72 -18.83
C ASN A 79 -10.80 -7.52 -19.57
N SER A 80 -10.44 -8.01 -20.76
CA SER A 80 -11.33 -8.76 -21.64
C SER A 80 -10.65 -10.03 -22.11
N ILE A 81 -11.45 -11.02 -22.46
CA ILE A 81 -11.02 -12.11 -23.35
C ILE A 81 -11.35 -11.74 -24.80
N GLY A 82 -10.63 -12.31 -25.77
CA GLY A 82 -10.90 -12.10 -27.19
C GLY A 82 -12.10 -12.91 -27.69
N ALA A 83 -12.78 -12.40 -28.71
CA ALA A 83 -13.73 -13.15 -29.52
C ALA A 83 -13.06 -13.62 -30.83
N GLU A 84 -13.64 -14.60 -31.53
CA GLU A 84 -13.10 -15.08 -32.81
C GLU A 84 -13.17 -14.00 -33.91
N SER A 85 -14.21 -13.17 -33.89
CA SER A 85 -14.35 -12.02 -34.78
C SER A 85 -14.98 -10.82 -34.07
N ALA A 86 -14.93 -9.65 -34.71
CA ALA A 86 -15.61 -8.46 -34.20
C ALA A 86 -17.14 -8.61 -34.19
N ALA A 87 -17.71 -9.41 -35.10
CA ALA A 87 -19.15 -9.69 -35.14
C ALA A 87 -19.60 -10.57 -33.97
N ASP A 88 -18.73 -11.46 -33.50
CA ASP A 88 -18.99 -12.36 -32.37
C ASP A 88 -18.72 -11.71 -31.01
N TYR A 89 -18.15 -10.49 -31.00
CA TYR A 89 -17.82 -9.80 -29.78
C TYR A 89 -19.08 -9.31 -29.05
N ASN A 90 -19.32 -9.89 -27.89
CA ASN A 90 -20.35 -9.46 -26.94
C ASN A 90 -19.71 -8.95 -25.64
N PRO A 91 -19.86 -7.66 -25.27
CA PRO A 91 -19.30 -7.12 -24.03
C PRO A 91 -19.72 -7.89 -22.77
N ALA A 92 -20.95 -8.41 -22.71
CA ALA A 92 -21.44 -9.14 -21.54
C ALA A 92 -20.73 -10.50 -21.31
N ILE A 93 -20.11 -11.05 -22.36
CA ILE A 93 -19.39 -12.32 -22.32
C ILE A 93 -17.89 -12.08 -22.22
N HIS A 94 -17.39 -11.13 -23.00
CA HIS A 94 -15.96 -10.96 -23.21
C HIS A 94 -15.30 -10.04 -22.18
N VAL A 95 -16.02 -9.05 -21.65
CA VAL A 95 -15.49 -8.20 -20.57
C VAL A 95 -15.50 -8.97 -19.26
N ARG A 96 -14.33 -9.07 -18.63
CA ARG A 96 -14.15 -9.78 -17.35
C ARG A 96 -14.13 -8.84 -16.16
N LYS A 97 -13.46 -7.69 -16.29
CA LYS A 97 -13.26 -6.77 -15.18
C LYS A 97 -12.90 -5.36 -15.68
N LEU A 98 -13.39 -4.35 -14.96
CA LEU A 98 -12.87 -2.99 -15.04
C LEU A 98 -11.84 -2.76 -13.94
N ASN A 99 -10.69 -2.20 -14.28
CA ASN A 99 -9.70 -1.76 -13.30
C ASN A 99 -9.62 -0.24 -13.31
N VAL A 100 -9.65 0.36 -12.11
CA VAL A 100 -9.31 1.77 -11.92
C VAL A 100 -7.81 1.88 -11.81
N ASN A 101 -7.21 2.71 -12.65
CA ASN A 101 -5.79 2.97 -12.66
C ASN A 101 -5.55 4.41 -12.24
N TRP A 102 -4.52 4.62 -11.44
CA TRP A 102 -4.01 5.94 -11.11
C TRP A 102 -2.59 6.09 -11.63
N SER A 103 -2.33 7.21 -12.29
CA SER A 103 -1.01 7.64 -12.71
C SER A 103 -0.62 8.88 -11.93
N ALA A 104 0.52 8.83 -11.25
CA ALA A 104 1.00 9.88 -10.38
C ALA A 104 1.27 11.18 -11.14
N GLY A 105 0.76 12.30 -10.60
CA GLY A 105 1.09 13.64 -11.09
C GLY A 105 2.53 14.04 -10.78
N THR A 106 2.97 15.18 -11.31
CA THR A 106 4.36 15.67 -11.26
C THR A 106 4.91 15.77 -9.84
N ARG A 107 4.10 16.21 -8.87
CA ARG A 107 4.49 16.36 -7.45
C ARG A 107 4.84 15.04 -6.75
N PHE A 108 4.46 13.89 -7.33
CA PHE A 108 4.76 12.56 -6.80
C PHE A 108 5.86 11.83 -7.57
N GLN A 109 6.41 12.45 -8.61
CA GLN A 109 7.53 11.91 -9.36
C GLN A 109 8.84 12.21 -8.61
N ASN A 110 9.85 11.35 -8.77
CA ASN A 110 11.20 11.53 -8.24
C ASN A 110 11.32 11.76 -6.72
N LEU A 111 10.38 11.26 -5.91
CA LEU A 111 10.42 11.38 -4.44
C LEU A 111 11.74 10.90 -3.79
N GLN A 112 12.50 10.03 -4.47
CA GLN A 112 13.81 9.58 -4.01
C GLN A 112 14.80 10.73 -3.81
N GLU A 113 14.71 11.81 -4.60
CA GLU A 113 15.64 12.95 -4.51
C GLU A 113 15.52 13.70 -3.18
N GLU A 114 14.32 13.73 -2.60
CA GLU A 114 14.03 14.39 -1.32
C GLU A 114 13.89 13.39 -0.14
N ALA A 115 13.96 12.09 -0.42
CA ALA A 115 13.76 11.06 0.60
C ALA A 115 14.98 10.93 1.53
N VAL A 116 14.71 10.88 2.84
CA VAL A 116 15.70 10.52 3.86
C VAL A 116 15.50 9.06 4.28
N PHE A 117 16.53 8.24 4.13
CA PHE A 117 16.48 6.82 4.49
C PHE A 117 17.04 6.57 5.89
N ASN A 118 16.21 6.00 6.75
CA ASN A 118 16.61 5.59 8.10
C ASN A 118 16.61 4.06 8.20
N LEU A 119 17.72 3.49 8.68
CA LEU A 119 17.77 2.08 9.02
C LEU A 119 16.95 1.85 10.29
N VAL A 120 15.94 0.99 10.18
CA VAL A 120 15.07 0.63 11.31
C VAL A 120 15.09 -0.87 11.52
N ALA A 121 14.85 -1.31 12.75
CA ALA A 121 14.67 -2.71 13.04
C ALA A 121 13.52 -3.29 12.20
N THR A 122 13.60 -4.56 11.83
CA THR A 122 12.45 -5.20 11.16
C THR A 122 11.26 -5.28 12.12
N ARG A 123 10.03 -5.23 11.61
CA ARG A 123 8.81 -5.42 12.43
C ARG A 123 8.87 -6.71 13.27
N LYS A 124 9.46 -7.77 12.72
CA LYS A 124 9.69 -9.04 13.46
C LYS A 124 10.60 -8.80 14.66
N ALA A 125 11.74 -8.16 14.47
CA ALA A 125 12.69 -7.86 15.54
C ALA A 125 12.07 -6.94 16.60
N ALA A 126 11.44 -5.83 16.20
CA ALA A 126 10.77 -4.92 17.11
C ALA A 126 9.71 -5.63 17.97
N ARG A 127 8.89 -6.49 17.38
CA ARG A 127 7.88 -7.28 18.11
C ARG A 127 8.50 -8.25 19.12
N LEU A 128 9.61 -8.90 18.76
CA LEU A 128 10.33 -9.79 19.67
C LEU A 128 10.92 -9.02 20.85
N VAL A 129 11.49 -7.84 20.59
CA VAL A 129 12.00 -6.95 21.65
C VAL A 129 10.89 -6.53 22.61
N VAL A 130 9.76 -6.04 22.09
CA VAL A 130 8.61 -5.65 22.93
C VAL A 130 8.10 -6.84 23.75
N LYS A 131 8.04 -8.05 23.17
CA LYS A 131 7.62 -9.25 23.89
C LYS A 131 8.59 -9.62 25.02
N ALA A 132 9.89 -9.53 24.78
CA ALA A 132 10.91 -9.83 25.79
C ALA A 132 10.88 -8.80 26.94
N LEU A 133 10.80 -7.51 26.62
CA LEU A 133 10.72 -6.43 27.60
C LEU A 133 9.48 -6.58 28.50
N LYS A 134 8.31 -6.87 27.92
CA LYS A 134 7.08 -7.14 28.70
C LYS A 134 7.20 -8.36 29.60
N ALA A 135 8.04 -9.33 29.25
CA ALA A 135 8.34 -10.51 30.05
C ALA A 135 9.50 -10.30 31.05
N GLY A 136 9.99 -9.07 31.23
CA GLY A 136 11.11 -8.75 32.12
C GLY A 136 12.48 -9.26 31.65
N LYS A 137 12.58 -9.69 30.38
CA LYS A 137 13.83 -10.18 29.80
C LYS A 137 14.66 -9.04 29.24
N THR A 138 15.96 -9.12 29.42
CA THR A 138 16.95 -8.15 28.90
C THR A 138 17.61 -8.60 27.60
N SER A 139 17.32 -9.81 27.11
CA SER A 139 17.87 -10.37 25.87
C SER A 139 16.78 -10.89 24.93
N VAL A 140 17.07 -10.82 23.62
CA VAL A 140 16.15 -11.23 22.53
C VAL A 140 16.96 -12.00 21.49
N ASP A 141 16.48 -13.18 21.11
CA ASP A 141 17.03 -13.94 20.00
C ASP A 141 16.35 -13.54 18.68
N LEU A 142 17.15 -13.13 17.70
CA LEU A 142 16.71 -12.68 16.38
C LEU A 142 17.05 -13.67 15.26
N THR A 143 17.70 -14.79 15.57
CA THR A 143 18.12 -15.82 14.59
C THR A 143 16.92 -16.52 13.95
N GLY A 144 15.79 -16.58 14.65
CA GLY A 144 14.55 -17.18 14.16
C GLY A 144 14.42 -18.68 14.40
N GLU A 145 15.35 -19.28 15.15
CA GLU A 145 15.20 -20.64 15.66
C GLU A 145 14.23 -20.61 16.85
N ALA A 146 13.06 -21.23 16.69
CA ALA A 146 12.25 -21.55 17.84
C ALA A 146 13.02 -22.60 18.63
N LYS A 147 13.47 -22.27 19.85
CA LYS A 147 13.90 -23.32 20.78
C LYS A 147 12.71 -24.26 20.97
N GLU A 148 12.84 -25.50 20.52
CA GLU A 148 11.92 -26.56 20.88
C GLU A 148 11.77 -26.55 22.41
N PRO A 149 10.56 -26.75 22.95
CA PRO A 149 10.40 -26.86 24.39
C PRO A 149 11.29 -28.02 24.86
N GLU A 150 12.22 -27.73 25.77
CA GLU A 150 12.93 -28.76 26.52
C GLU A 150 11.86 -29.63 27.19
N ASN A 151 11.62 -30.80 26.60
CA ASN A 151 10.79 -31.80 27.22
C ASN A 151 11.62 -32.34 28.38
N GLY A 152 11.41 -31.75 29.56
CA GLY A 152 12.06 -32.14 30.81
C GLY A 152 11.82 -33.62 31.03
N GLY A 153 12.85 -34.42 30.76
CA GLY A 153 12.86 -35.82 31.14
C GLY A 153 12.65 -35.92 32.65
N GLN A 154 11.61 -36.65 33.03
CA GLN A 154 11.55 -37.28 34.34
C GLN A 154 11.55 -38.79 34.12
N ALA A 155 12.58 -39.40 34.69
CA ALA A 155 12.80 -40.84 34.84
C ALA A 155 11.68 -41.52 35.63
#